data_AF-A0A7S2M9U6-F1
#
_entry.id   AF-A0A7S2M9U6-F1
#
_cell.length_a   1.000
_cell.length_b   1.000
_cell.length_c   1.000
_cell.angle_alpha   90.00
_cell.angle_beta   90.00
_cell.angle_gamma   90.00
#
_symmetry.space_group_name_H-M   'P 1'
#
loop_
_entity.id
_entity.type
_entity.pdbx_description
1 polymer ?
#
loop_
_entity_poly.entity_id
_entity_poly.type
_entity_poly.pdbx_seq_one_letter_code
_entity_poly.pdbx_strand_id
1 'polypeptide(L)'
;DTYLRADLQVSFWEFGLGEAAALLVLLAGHRLHNSTYYFLDCASIHQTNTNLKLAGIAHLPEFLRDSAEILVMWDKDYLTRLWCVYELAVTQMPGARKPFRLMPMDMYVTLAFLHVMFALAQAGFLFVFPWVPGVWGVHVS
;
A
#
# COMPACT_ATOMS: atom_id res chain seq x y z
N ASP A 1 -32.50 -6.66 31.50
CA ASP A 1 -31.05 -6.60 31.20
C ASP A 1 -30.49 -7.92 30.71
N THR A 2 -30.91 -8.43 29.54
CA THR A 2 -30.49 -9.78 29.10
C THR A 2 -30.34 -9.97 27.58
N TYR A 3 -30.42 -8.90 26.78
CA TYR A 3 -30.39 -9.00 25.30
C TYR A 3 -29.09 -8.47 24.64
N LEU A 4 -28.03 -8.20 25.42
CA LEU A 4 -26.77 -7.65 24.91
C LEU A 4 -25.56 -8.48 25.34
N ARG A 5 -25.60 -9.80 25.11
CA ARG A 5 -24.39 -10.61 24.97
C ARG A 5 -24.40 -11.24 23.59
N ALA A 6 -23.99 -10.45 22.60
CA ALA A 6 -23.50 -11.03 21.37
C ALA A 6 -22.12 -11.61 21.73
N ASP A 7 -22.08 -12.89 22.07
CA ASP A 7 -20.83 -13.63 22.20
C ASP A 7 -20.25 -13.72 20.79
N LEU A 8 -19.43 -12.74 20.42
CA LEU A 8 -18.79 -12.66 19.12
C LEU A 8 -17.71 -13.75 19.04
N GLN A 9 -18.13 -14.98 18.75
CA GLN A 9 -17.22 -16.08 18.47
C GLN A 9 -16.77 -15.96 17.02
N VAL A 10 -15.68 -15.24 16.79
CA VAL A 10 -15.04 -15.20 15.46
C VAL A 10 -14.25 -16.49 15.29
N SER A 11 -14.57 -17.25 14.25
CA SER A 11 -13.90 -18.51 13.95
C SER A 11 -12.54 -18.27 13.29
N PHE A 12 -11.57 -19.15 13.55
CA PHE A 12 -10.27 -19.13 12.89
C PHE A 12 -10.39 -19.07 11.36
N TRP A 13 -11.37 -19.78 10.79
CA TRP A 13 -11.61 -19.81 9.35
C TRP A 13 -12.09 -18.47 8.79
N GLU A 14 -12.80 -17.67 9.59
CA GLU A 14 -13.26 -16.35 9.17
C GLU A 14 -12.07 -15.39 9.05
N PHE A 15 -11.11 -15.46 9.96
CA PHE A 15 -9.84 -14.72 9.85
C PHE A 15 -9.05 -15.16 8.61
N GLY A 16 -8.94 -16.47 8.37
CA GLY A 16 -8.21 -16.99 7.22
C GLY A 16 -8.83 -16.61 5.88
N LEU A 17 -10.16 -16.60 5.79
CA LEU A 17 -10.87 -16.11 4.61
C LEU A 17 -10.69 -14.61 4.41
N GLY A 18 -10.72 -13.82 5.49
CA GLY A 18 -10.45 -12.39 5.46
C GLY A 18 -9.06 -12.07 4.89
N GLU A 19 -8.03 -12.76 5.38
CA GLU A 19 -6.65 -12.58 4.90
C GLU A 19 -6.49 -13.00 3.44
N ALA A 20 -7.06 -14.15 3.05
CA ALA A 20 -7.05 -14.60 1.66
C ALA A 20 -7.74 -13.59 0.73
N ALA A 21 -8.86 -13.00 1.17
CA ALA A 21 -9.55 -11.96 0.43
C ALA A 21 -8.71 -10.67 0.32
N ALA A 22 -8.05 -10.25 1.40
CA ALA A 22 -7.16 -9.09 1.40
C ALA A 22 -5.98 -9.28 0.42
N LEU A 23 -5.33 -10.44 0.44
CA LEU A 23 -4.27 -10.79 -0.50
C LEU A 23 -4.76 -10.86 -1.95
N LEU A 24 -5.96 -11.42 -2.16
CA LEU A 24 -6.56 -11.46 -3.50
C LEU A 24 -6.85 -10.05 -4.04
N VAL A 25 -7.37 -9.15 -3.21
CA VAL A 25 -7.58 -7.74 -3.59
C VAL A 25 -6.24 -7.05 -3.83
N LEU A 26 -5.22 -7.29 -3.02
CA LEU A 26 -3.89 -6.72 -3.21
C LEU A 26 -3.26 -7.15 -4.55
N LEU A 27 -3.32 -8.45 -4.87
CA LEU A 27 -2.65 -9.03 -6.03
C LEU A 27 -3.45 -8.88 -7.32
N ALA A 28 -4.78 -8.95 -7.26
CA ALA A 28 -5.65 -8.96 -8.44
C ALA A 28 -6.58 -7.76 -8.52
N GLY A 29 -6.74 -6.96 -7.46
CA GLY A 29 -7.63 -5.79 -7.45
C GLY A 29 -7.24 -4.74 -8.49
N HIS A 30 -5.95 -4.60 -8.80
CA HIS A 30 -5.49 -3.72 -9.87
C HIS A 30 -6.05 -4.10 -11.26
N ARG A 31 -6.44 -5.37 -11.46
CA ARG A 31 -7.06 -5.85 -12.72
C ARG A 31 -8.54 -5.46 -12.85
N LEU A 32 -9.18 -5.15 -11.73
CA LEU A 32 -10.59 -4.72 -11.69
C LEU A 32 -10.72 -3.20 -11.77
N HIS A 33 -9.62 -2.46 -11.57
CA HIS A 33 -9.59 -1.01 -11.72
C HIS A 33 -9.33 -0.63 -13.18
N ASN A 34 -9.93 0.48 -13.62
CA ASN A 34 -9.64 1.03 -14.94
C ASN A 34 -8.14 1.35 -15.07
N SER A 35 -7.58 1.10 -16.26
CA SER A 35 -6.17 1.39 -16.50
C SER A 35 -5.94 2.90 -16.46
N THR A 36 -5.25 3.36 -15.43
CA THR A 36 -4.77 4.73 -15.32
C THR A 36 -3.28 4.72 -15.66
N TYR A 37 -2.84 5.65 -16.51
CA TYR A 37 -1.42 5.81 -16.81
C TYR A 37 -0.75 6.61 -15.70
N TYR A 38 0.28 6.04 -15.10
CA TYR A 38 1.10 6.70 -14.09
C TYR A 38 2.51 6.91 -14.63
N PHE A 39 3.05 8.10 -14.40
CA PHE A 39 4.46 8.36 -14.53
C PHE A 39 5.10 8.19 -13.16
N LEU A 40 6.10 7.31 -13.11
CA LEU A 40 6.88 7.07 -11.91
C LEU A 40 8.30 7.58 -12.15
N ASP A 41 8.68 8.61 -11.41
CA ASP A 41 9.96 9.31 -11.51
C ASP A 41 11.15 8.34 -11.39
N CYS A 42 11.10 7.40 -10.45
CA CYS A 42 12.19 6.49 -10.16
C CYS A 42 12.43 5.45 -11.27
N ALA A 43 11.39 5.13 -12.05
CA ALA A 43 11.45 4.23 -13.18
C ALA A 43 11.71 4.96 -14.51
N SER A 44 11.26 6.20 -14.63
CA SER A 44 11.29 6.96 -15.89
C SER A 44 12.54 7.84 -16.02
N ILE A 45 13.13 8.26 -14.89
CA ILE A 45 14.35 9.07 -14.86
C ILE A 45 15.52 8.18 -14.43
N HIS A 46 16.64 8.30 -15.14
CA HIS A 46 17.83 7.51 -14.82
C HIS A 46 18.36 7.89 -13.43
N GLN A 47 18.44 6.91 -12.52
CA GLN A 47 18.86 7.17 -11.14
C GLN A 47 20.39 7.22 -10.95
N THR A 48 21.14 6.44 -11.72
CA THR A 48 22.59 6.25 -11.57
C THR A 48 23.43 7.21 -12.42
N ASN A 49 22.99 7.53 -13.65
CA ASN A 49 23.74 8.40 -14.54
C ASN A 49 23.32 9.86 -14.34
N THR A 50 24.21 10.66 -13.74
CA THR A 50 23.95 12.06 -13.40
C THR A 50 23.54 12.91 -14.59
N ASN A 51 24.16 12.73 -15.76
CA ASN A 51 23.84 13.54 -16.95
C ASN A 51 22.43 13.25 -17.47
N LEU A 52 22.07 11.97 -17.54
CA LEU A 52 20.73 11.55 -17.95
C LEU A 52 19.67 11.89 -16.90
N LYS A 53 20.03 11.85 -15.62
CA LYS A 53 19.18 12.29 -14.52
C LYS A 53 18.80 13.77 -14.65
N LEU A 54 19.81 14.63 -14.85
CA LEU A 54 19.60 16.07 -15.02
C LEU A 54 18.76 16.38 -16.27
N ALA A 55 19.04 15.69 -17.38
CA ALA A 55 18.25 15.82 -18.59
C ALA A 55 16.78 15.41 -18.37
N GLY A 56 16.53 14.34 -17.62
CA GLY A 56 15.17 13.91 -17.26
C GLY A 56 14.45 14.92 -16.36
N ILE A 57 15.12 15.42 -15.33
CA ILE A 57 14.56 16.42 -14.40
C ILE A 57 14.20 17.72 -15.13
N ALA A 58 14.97 18.12 -16.14
CA ALA A 58 14.70 19.33 -16.91
C ALA A 58 13.34 19.32 -17.65
N HIS A 59 12.85 18.15 -18.05
CA HIS A 59 11.57 18.00 -18.78
C HIS A 59 10.37 17.70 -17.85
N LEU A 60 10.64 17.47 -16.56
CA LEU A 60 9.62 17.13 -15.57
C LEU A 60 8.51 18.19 -15.41
N PRO A 61 8.77 19.51 -15.45
CA PRO A 61 7.72 20.53 -15.33
C PRO A 61 6.70 20.48 -16.46
N GLU A 62 7.14 20.17 -17.68
CA GLU A 62 6.27 20.06 -18.84
C GLU A 62 5.34 18.86 -18.69
N PHE A 63 5.89 17.72 -18.23
CA PHE A 63 5.09 16.55 -17.91
C PHE A 63 4.08 16.82 -16.79
N LEU A 64 4.51 17.48 -15.71
CA LEU A 64 3.64 17.89 -14.61
C LEU A 64 2.55 18.88 -15.05
N ARG A 65 2.76 19.63 -16.13
CA ARG A 65 1.75 20.53 -16.71
C ARG A 65 0.68 19.79 -17.52
N ASP A 66 0.96 18.60 -18.02
CA ASP A 66 0.00 17.78 -18.76
C ASP A 66 -0.70 16.72 -17.90
N SER A 67 -0.19 16.41 -16.70
CA SER A 67 -0.80 15.42 -15.79
C SER A 67 -2.15 15.85 -15.19
N ALA A 68 -3.04 14.92 -14.85
CA ALA A 68 -4.32 15.29 -14.22
C ALA A 68 -4.16 15.64 -12.72
N GLU A 69 -3.31 14.88 -12.02
CA GLU A 69 -3.04 15.01 -10.60
C GLU A 69 -1.60 14.57 -10.30
N ILE A 70 -1.09 14.93 -9.12
CA ILE A 70 0.18 14.43 -8.60
C ILE A 70 -0.05 13.58 -7.35
N LEU A 71 0.55 12.40 -7.33
CA LEU A 71 0.54 11.51 -6.19
C LEU A 71 1.88 11.58 -5.46
N VAL A 72 1.85 12.02 -4.21
CA VAL A 72 3.05 12.20 -3.40
C VAL A 72 3.18 11.04 -2.42
N MET A 73 4.17 10.17 -2.65
CA MET A 73 4.56 9.11 -1.72
C MET A 73 5.37 9.73 -0.58
N TRP A 74 4.67 10.09 0.49
CA TRP A 74 5.23 10.81 1.62
C TRP A 74 6.01 9.86 2.54
N ASP A 75 7.30 10.12 2.72
CA ASP A 75 8.13 9.54 3.78
C ASP A 75 8.92 10.64 4.51
N LYS A 76 9.62 10.26 5.58
CA LYS A 76 10.46 11.16 6.40
C LYS A 76 11.56 11.91 5.62
N ASP A 77 12.04 11.33 4.51
CA ASP A 77 13.11 11.84 3.66
C ASP A 77 12.55 12.57 2.42
N TYR A 78 11.22 12.65 2.23
CA TYR A 78 10.60 13.23 1.04
C TYR A 78 10.97 14.71 0.86
N LEU A 79 10.94 15.50 1.95
CA LEU A 79 11.29 16.92 1.89
C LEU A 79 12.81 17.19 1.86
N THR A 80 13.64 16.18 2.13
CA THR A 80 15.10 16.31 2.02
C THR A 80 15.57 16.31 0.56
N ARG A 81 14.71 15.82 -0.33
CA ARG A 81 14.94 15.59 -1.75
C ARG A 81 14.51 16.84 -2.53
N LEU A 82 15.49 17.61 -3.02
CA LEU A 82 15.26 18.89 -3.73
C LEU A 82 14.27 18.78 -4.91
N TRP A 83 14.44 17.76 -5.76
CA TRP A 83 13.53 17.41 -6.85
C TRP A 83 12.06 17.22 -6.39
N CYS A 84 11.79 16.47 -5.33
CA CYS A 84 10.44 16.27 -4.80
C CYS A 84 9.77 17.58 -4.34
N VAL A 85 10.55 18.48 -3.73
CA VAL A 85 10.08 19.81 -3.34
C VAL A 85 9.81 20.69 -4.55
N TYR A 86 10.66 20.58 -5.58
CA TYR A 86 10.49 21.28 -6.85
C TYR A 86 9.19 20.88 -7.58
N GLU A 87 8.88 19.57 -7.65
CA GLU A 87 7.63 19.07 -8.24
C GLU A 87 6.40 19.63 -7.51
N LEU A 88 6.44 19.63 -6.18
CA LEU A 88 5.36 20.18 -5.37
C LEU A 88 5.20 21.69 -5.57
N ALA A 89 6.31 22.42 -5.67
CA ALA A 89 6.28 23.85 -5.94
C ALA A 89 5.65 24.14 -7.31
N VAL A 90 6.11 23.47 -8.38
CA VAL A 90 5.59 23.64 -9.75
C VAL A 90 4.09 23.33 -9.82
N THR A 91 3.65 22.23 -9.20
CA THR A 91 2.24 21.82 -9.22
C THR A 91 1.31 22.70 -8.38
N GLN A 92 1.84 23.49 -7.45
CA GLN A 92 1.07 24.43 -6.63
C GLN A 92 1.28 25.90 -7.04
N MET A 93 1.97 26.17 -8.15
CA MET A 93 2.14 27.54 -8.66
C MET A 93 0.79 28.18 -9.00
N PRO A 94 0.61 29.49 -8.71
CA PRO A 94 -0.58 30.23 -9.13
C PRO A 94 -0.81 30.12 -10.64
N GLY A 95 -2.03 29.77 -11.06
CA GLY A 95 -2.39 29.60 -12.47
C GLY A 95 -2.13 28.20 -13.06
N ALA A 96 -1.42 27.32 -12.34
CA ALA A 96 -1.16 25.93 -12.75
C ALA A 96 -1.48 24.91 -11.65
N ARG A 97 -2.28 25.31 -10.65
CA ARG A 97 -2.55 24.49 -9.47
C ARG A 97 -3.25 23.19 -9.83
N LYS A 98 -2.65 22.07 -9.42
CA LYS A 98 -3.22 20.72 -9.59
C LYS A 98 -3.60 20.10 -8.25
N PRO A 99 -4.61 19.20 -8.24
CA PRO A 99 -4.84 18.37 -7.08
C PRO A 99 -3.58 17.53 -6.81
N PHE A 100 -3.14 17.54 -5.55
CA PHE A 100 -2.12 16.64 -5.07
C PHE A 100 -2.70 15.76 -3.96
N ARG A 101 -2.35 14.47 -3.99
CA ARG A 101 -2.76 13.49 -2.98
C ARG A 101 -1.52 13.00 -2.25
N LEU A 102 -1.53 13.10 -0.93
CA LEU A 102 -0.47 12.57 -0.07
C LEU A 102 -0.80 11.12 0.30
N MET A 103 0.15 10.22 0.07
CA MET A 103 0.10 8.83 0.52
C MET A 103 1.22 8.59 1.53
N PRO A 104 0.92 8.51 2.84
CA PRO A 104 1.92 8.27 3.88
C PRO A 104 2.44 6.83 3.80
N MET A 105 3.71 6.66 3.45
CA MET A 105 4.31 5.35 3.19
C MET A 105 4.45 4.49 4.44
N ASP A 106 4.74 5.09 5.60
CA ASP A 106 4.93 4.35 6.86
C ASP A 106 3.72 3.50 7.23
N MET A 107 2.50 4.01 6.98
CA MET A 107 1.26 3.30 7.25
C MET A 107 1.12 2.07 6.34
N TYR A 108 1.35 2.22 5.04
CA TYR A 108 1.23 1.12 4.08
C TYR A 108 2.30 0.05 4.30
N VAL A 109 3.54 0.44 4.62
CA VAL A 109 4.62 -0.50 4.95
C VAL A 109 4.30 -1.27 6.23
N THR A 110 3.81 -0.59 7.27
CA THR A 110 3.40 -1.23 8.53
C THR A 110 2.24 -2.21 8.29
N LEU A 111 1.22 -1.80 7.52
CA LEU A 111 0.08 -2.64 7.20
C LEU A 111 0.49 -3.90 6.42
N ALA A 112 1.35 -3.74 5.40
CA ALA A 112 1.88 -4.84 4.62
C ALA A 112 2.71 -5.81 5.48
N PHE A 113 3.55 -5.27 6.36
CA PHE A 113 4.33 -6.09 7.30
C PHE A 113 3.41 -6.89 8.24
N LEU A 114 2.37 -6.27 8.79
CA LEU A 114 1.39 -6.96 9.65
C LEU A 114 0.66 -8.08 8.91
N HIS A 115 0.23 -7.86 7.65
CA HIS A 115 -0.40 -8.90 6.82
C HIS A 115 0.56 -10.07 6.60
N VAL A 116 1.81 -9.81 6.25
CA VAL A 116 2.82 -10.88 6.06
C VAL A 116 3.05 -11.67 7.35
N MET A 117 3.21 -11.00 8.48
CA MET A 117 3.38 -11.67 9.78
C MET A 117 2.16 -12.52 10.15
N PHE A 118 0.96 -12.00 9.92
CA PHE A 118 -0.29 -12.70 10.19
C PHE A 118 -0.45 -13.94 9.29
N ALA A 119 -0.18 -13.81 7.99
CA ALA A 119 -0.21 -14.92 7.04
C ALA A 119 0.81 -16.01 7.41
N LEU A 120 2.01 -15.64 7.85
CA LEU A 120 3.03 -16.59 8.32
C LEU A 120 2.60 -17.30 9.61
N ALA A 121 2.02 -16.58 10.58
CA ALA A 121 1.52 -17.16 11.81
C ALA A 121 0.38 -18.15 11.54
N GLN A 122 -0.53 -17.82 10.63
CA GLN A 122 -1.63 -18.70 10.23
C GLN A 122 -1.12 -19.94 9.49
N ALA A 123 -0.17 -19.78 8.57
CA ALA A 123 0.47 -20.91 7.88
C ALA A 123 1.18 -21.83 8.87
N GLY A 124 1.91 -21.27 9.84
CA GLY A 124 2.54 -22.02 10.92
C GLY A 124 1.54 -22.76 11.79
N PHE A 125 0.44 -22.11 12.18
CA PHE A 125 -0.66 -22.76 12.90
C PHE A 125 -1.23 -23.93 12.10
N LEU A 126 -1.57 -23.73 10.82
CA LEU A 126 -2.11 -24.80 9.96
C LEU A 126 -1.12 -25.94 9.74
N PHE A 127 0.18 -25.65 9.72
CA PHE A 127 1.22 -26.67 9.62
C PHE A 127 1.32 -27.52 10.88
N VAL A 128 1.24 -26.88 12.07
CA VAL A 128 1.40 -27.54 13.37
C VAL A 128 0.11 -28.20 13.84
N PHE A 129 -1.05 -27.58 13.58
CA PHE A 129 -2.38 -27.98 14.06
C PHE A 129 -2.70 -29.48 13.86
N PRO A 130 -2.44 -30.11 12.70
CA PRO A 130 -2.68 -31.54 12.50
C PRO A 130 -1.86 -32.45 13.42
N TRP A 131 -0.75 -31.96 13.96
CA TRP A 131 0.20 -32.71 14.77
C TRP A 131 0.06 -32.42 16.27
N VAL A 132 -0.85 -31.52 16.67
CA VAL A 132 -1.15 -31.25 18.08
C VAL A 132 -2.19 -32.26 18.56
N PRO A 133 -1.84 -33.21 19.45
CA PRO A 133 -2.81 -34.14 20.00
C PRO A 133 -3.77 -33.38 20.93
N GLY A 134 -5.08 -33.49 20.73
CA GLY A 134 -6.09 -33.09 21.73
C GLY A 134 -6.99 -31.88 21.43
N VAL A 135 -6.98 -31.30 20.23
CA VAL A 135 -7.91 -30.19 19.84
C VAL A 135 -8.99 -30.60 18.82
N TRP A 136 -9.11 -31.91 18.55
CA TRP A 136 -10.14 -32.45 17.66
C TRP A 136 -11.50 -32.54 18.38
N GLY A 137 -12.17 -31.39 18.51
CA GLY A 137 -13.56 -31.30 18.98
C GLY A 137 -13.68 -31.12 20.49
N VAL A 138 -14.05 -29.92 20.91
CA VAL A 138 -14.56 -29.70 22.28
C VAL A 138 -15.98 -30.22 22.31
N HIS A 139 -16.21 -31.40 22.90
CA HIS A 139 -17.55 -31.80 23.32
C HIS A 139 -17.97 -30.89 24.47
N VAL A 140 -18.84 -29.93 24.19
CA VAL A 140 -19.61 -29.23 25.21
C VAL A 140 -20.73 -30.19 25.64
N SER A 141 -20.46 -30.96 26.69
CA SER A 141 -21.47 -31.67 27.48
C SER A 141 -22.04 -30.78 28.57
#